data_AF-A0A3D4YK69-F1
#
_entry.id   AF-A0A3D4YK69-F1
#
_cell.length_a   1.000
_cell.length_b   1.000
_cell.length_c   1.000
_cell.angle_alpha   90.00
_cell.angle_beta   90.00
_cell.angle_gamma   90.00
#
_symmetry.space_group_name_H-M   'P 1'
#
loop_
_entity.id
_entity.type
_entity.pdbx_description
1 polymer ?
#
loop_
_entity_poly.entity_id
_entity_poly.type
_entity_poly.pdbx_seq_one_letter_code
_entity_poly.pdbx_strand_id
1 'polypeptide(L)' 'MPRNLEFLFSRNRLNVAISRARCLAVLVASPRLLEIRCRTVEQMRLVSALCRLVELADSATGASYVTLQE' A
#
# COMPACT_ATOMS: atom_id res chain seq x y z
N MET A 1 -2.45 17.12 12.78
CA MET A 1 -2.86 16.07 11.83
C MET A 1 -1.69 15.09 11.68
N PRO A 2 -1.85 13.79 11.96
CA PRO A 2 -0.72 12.86 12.02
C PRO A 2 -0.25 12.53 10.59
N ARG A 3 0.97 12.95 10.25
CA ARG A 3 1.67 12.65 8.99
C ARG A 3 2.68 11.50 9.14
N ASN A 4 2.59 10.75 10.23
CA ASN A 4 3.55 9.71 10.55
C ASN A 4 3.29 8.50 9.64
N LEU A 5 4.38 7.87 9.19
CA LEU A 5 4.36 6.69 8.33
C LEU A 5 3.46 5.59 8.87
N GLU A 6 3.49 5.38 10.17
CA GLU A 6 2.68 4.37 10.88
C GLU A 6 1.18 4.61 10.79
N PHE A 7 0.76 5.88 10.64
CA PHE A 7 -0.65 6.23 10.46
C PHE A 7 -1.10 5.96 9.02
N LEU A 8 -0.24 6.29 8.04
CA LEU A 8 -0.52 6.09 6.61
C LEU A 8 -0.48 4.61 6.21
N PHE A 9 0.44 3.84 6.77
CA PHE A 9 0.64 2.43 6.45
C PHE A 9 0.06 1.48 7.51
N SER A 10 -0.84 1.96 8.37
CA SER A 10 -1.36 1.15 9.48
C SER A 10 -1.95 -0.18 8.99
N ARG A 11 -1.25 -1.28 9.25
CA ARG A 11 -1.63 -2.63 8.82
C ARG A 11 -3.02 -3.02 9.31
N ASN A 12 -3.39 -2.60 10.52
CA ASN A 12 -4.72 -2.85 11.09
C ASN A 12 -5.82 -2.18 10.25
N ARG A 13 -5.62 -0.95 9.78
CA ARG A 13 -6.61 -0.26 8.95
C ARG A 13 -6.74 -0.89 7.58
N LEU A 14 -5.61 -1.23 6.98
CA LEU A 14 -5.56 -1.89 5.68
C LEU A 14 -6.27 -3.25 5.74
N ASN A 15 -5.94 -4.08 6.73
CA ASN A 15 -6.57 -5.40 6.92
C ASN A 15 -8.07 -5.30 7.16
N VAL A 16 -8.53 -4.34 7.96
CA VAL A 16 -9.97 -4.12 8.21
C VAL A 16 -10.67 -3.68 6.93
N ALA A 17 -10.09 -2.71 6.18
CA ALA A 17 -10.66 -2.24 4.93
C ALA A 17 -10.79 -3.38 3.90
N ILE A 18 -9.76 -4.21 3.76
CA ILE A 18 -9.74 -5.33 2.82
C ILE A 18 -10.71 -6.44 3.26
N SER A 19 -10.67 -6.88 4.51
CA SER A 19 -11.52 -7.97 4.99
C SER A 19 -13.01 -7.62 5.04
N ARG A 20 -13.34 -6.33 5.14
CA ARG A 20 -14.72 -5.81 5.12
C ARG A 20 -15.20 -5.48 3.70
N ALA A 21 -14.31 -5.45 2.71
CA ALA A 21 -14.69 -5.27 1.32
C ALA A 21 -15.44 -6.50 0.82
N ARG A 22 -16.69 -6.31 0.37
CA ARG A 22 -17.57 -7.42 -0.02
C ARG A 22 -17.44 -7.81 -1.50
N CYS A 23 -17.15 -6.83 -2.37
CA CYS A 23 -17.01 -7.06 -3.81
C CYS A 23 -15.67 -6.56 -4.36
N LEU A 24 -15.24 -5.36 -3.96
CA LEU A 24 -14.03 -4.73 -4.50
C LEU A 24 -13.31 -3.92 -3.41
N ALA A 25 -11.99 -4.04 -3.37
CA ALA A 25 -11.11 -3.18 -2.57
C ALA A 25 -10.22 -2.37 -3.52
N VAL A 26 -10.36 -1.04 -3.49
CA VAL A 26 -9.54 -0.12 -4.28
C VAL A 26 -8.60 0.63 -3.34
N LEU A 27 -7.30 0.57 -3.62
CA LEU A 27 -6.28 1.29 -2.88
C LEU A 27 -5.71 2.42 -3.74
N VAL A 28 -5.90 3.66 -3.29
CA VAL A 28 -5.30 4.85 -3.92
C VAL A 28 -4.15 5.32 -3.06
N ALA A 29 -2.94 5.28 -3.61
CA ALA A 29 -1.72 5.70 -2.94
C ALA A 29 -0.81 6.46 -3.91
N SER A 30 -0.03 7.41 -3.39
CA SER A 30 1.03 8.05 -4.18
C SER A 30 2.16 7.06 -4.43
N PRO A 31 2.70 6.95 -5.66
CA PRO A 31 3.83 6.05 -5.97
C PRO A 31 5.07 6.37 -5.12
N ARG A 32 5.24 7.62 -4.70
CA ARG A 32 6.33 8.07 -3.82
C ARG A 32 6.28 7.41 -2.42
N LEU A 33 5.15 6.82 -2.03
CA LEU A 33 5.03 6.05 -0.78
C LEU A 33 5.80 4.72 -0.86
N LEU A 34 6.03 4.17 -2.07
CA LEU A 34 6.82 2.96 -2.27
C LEU A 34 8.33 3.21 -2.13
N GLU A 35 8.75 4.46 -2.32
CA GLU A 35 10.17 4.88 -2.30
C GLU A 35 10.62 5.43 -0.94
N ILE A 36 9.85 5.20 0.12
CA ILE A 36 10.15 5.77 1.44
C ILE A 36 11.37 5.12 2.08
N ARG A 37 12.30 5.95 2.57
CA ARG A 37 13.41 5.50 3.41
C ARG A 37 12.89 5.01 4.76
N CYS A 38 12.87 3.69 4.93
CA CYS A 38 12.58 3.05 6.21
C CYS A 38 13.82 3.16 7.12
N ARG A 39 13.63 3.63 8.36
CA ARG A 39 14.71 3.71 9.37
C ARG A 39 14.61 2.62 10.44
N THR A 40 13.48 1.93 10.51
CA THR A 40 13.23 0.83 11.46
C THR A 40 12.64 -0.39 10.75
N VAL A 41 12.79 -1.56 11.37
CA VAL A 41 12.25 -2.83 10.85
C VAL A 41 10.72 -2.78 10.78
N GLU A 42 10.07 -2.11 11.72
CA GLU A 42 8.63 -1.90 11.76
C GLU A 42 8.16 -1.10 10.54
N GLN A 43 8.86 -0.01 10.20
CA GLN A 43 8.57 0.78 9.00
C GLN A 43 8.77 -0.06 7.73
N MET A 44 9.82 -0.88 7.68
CA MET A 44 10.07 -1.76 6.55
C MET A 44 8.94 -2.77 6.38
N ARG A 45 8.46 -3.40 7.46
CA ARG A 45 7.31 -4.33 7.42
C ARG A 45 6.02 -3.67 6.92
N LEU A 46 5.80 -2.41 7.28
CA LEU A 46 4.63 -1.65 6.84
C LEU A 46 4.69 -1.35 5.33
N VAL A 47 5.86 -0.95 4.83
CA VAL A 47 6.06 -0.72 3.39
C VAL A 47 6.00 -2.04 2.60
N SER A 48 6.61 -3.13 3.10
CA SER A 48 6.54 -4.45 2.46
C SER A 48 5.10 -4.95 2.30
N ALA A 49 4.21 -4.65 3.25
CA ALA A 49 2.80 -5.00 3.12
C ALA A 49 2.12 -4.23 1.98
N LEU A 50 2.45 -2.94 1.80
CA LEU A 50 1.96 -2.14 0.68
C LEU A 50 2.50 -2.65 -0.66
N CYS A 51 3.82 -2.88 -0.76
CA CYS A 51 4.45 -3.42 -1.97
C CYS A 51 3.83 -4.76 -2.36
N ARG A 52 3.61 -5.65 -1.39
CA ARG A 52 3.00 -6.96 -1.66
C ARG A 52 1.60 -6.83 -2.23
N LEU A 53 0.83 -5.84 -1.79
CA LEU A 53 -0.52 -5.61 -2.28
C LEU A 53 -0.52 -5.08 -3.71
N VAL A 54 0.43 -4.20 -4.05
CA VAL A 54 0.68 -3.72 -5.41
C VAL A 54 1.09 -4.87 -6.33
N GLU A 55 2.03 -5.73 -5.91
CA GLU A 55 2.43 -6.92 -6.67
C GLU A 55 1.27 -7.88 -6.94
N LEU A 56 0.41 -8.10 -5.95
CA LEU A 56 -0.76 -8.95 -6.08
C LEU A 56 -1.79 -8.35 -7.04
N ALA A 57 -2.00 -7.04 -6.99
CA ALA A 57 -2.89 -6.33 -7.91
C ALA A 57 -2.37 -6.40 -9.35
N ASP A 58 -1.06 -6.23 -9.55
CA ASP A 58 -0.38 -6.37 -10.85
C ASP A 58 -0.56 -7.79 -11.41
N SER A 59 -0.31 -8.81 -10.57
CA SER A 59 -0.49 -10.23 -10.93
C SER A 59 -1.94 -10.59 -11.24
N ALA A 60 -2.91 -10.02 -10.51
CA ALA A 60 -4.33 -10.32 -10.68
C ALA A 60 -4.97 -9.60 -11.88
N THR A 61 -4.48 -8.40 -12.20
CA THR A 61 -5.07 -7.57 -13.26
C THR A 61 -4.38 -7.82 -14.61
N GLY A 62 -3.16 -8.37 -14.63
CA GLY A 62 -2.32 -8.41 -15.84
C GLY A 62 -2.00 -7.00 -16.38
N ALA A 63 -2.40 -5.96 -15.65
CA ALA A 63 -2.20 -4.57 -15.98
C ALA A 63 -0.91 -4.16 -15.28
N SER A 64 0.19 -4.17 -16.05
CA SER A 64 1.39 -3.42 -15.71
C SER A 64 0.95 -2.03 -15.30
N TYR A 65 1.31 -1.60 -14.08
CA TYR A 65 1.13 -0.23 -13.62
C TYR A 65 1.68 0.73 -14.68
N VAL A 66 0.82 1.20 -15.59
CA VAL A 66 1.15 2.31 -16.47
C VAL A 66 1.32 3.49 -15.54
N THR A 67 2.59 3.85 -15.40
CA THR A 67 3.13 5.00 -14.72
C THR A 67 2.17 6.18 -14.85
N LEU A 68 1.47 6.51 -13.75
CA LEU A 68 0.94 7.86 -13.55
C LEU A 68 2.13 8.78 -13.21
N GLN A 69 2.99 8.98 -14.20
CA GLN A 69 3.89 10.12 -14.29
C GLN A 69 3.57 10.78 -15.63
N GLU A 70 2.62 11.70 -15.60
CA GLU A 70 2.81 12.99 -16.28
C GLU A 70 3.15 14.03 -15.21
#